data_AF-W7DL20-F1
#
_entry.id   AF-W7DL20-F1
#
_cell.length_a   1.000
_cell.length_b   1.000
_cell.length_c   1.000
_cell.angle_alpha   90.00
_cell.angle_beta   90.00
_cell.angle_gamma   90.00
#
_symmetry.space_group_name_H-M   'P 1'
#
loop_
_entity.id
_entity.type
_entity.pdbx_description
1 polymer ?
#
loop_
_entity_poly.entity_id
_entity_poly.type
_entity_poly.pdbx_seq_one_letter_code
_entity_poly.pdbx_strand_id
1 'polypeptide(L)' 'MKKPETVREMALDLIEKIENNQSFSHLLINDALKKSDLNPMDRALLTELVYGTTQRRITLDFYLAPFLKKNTRKLGA' A
#
# COMPACT_ATOMS: atom_id res chain seq x y z
N MET A 1 18.70 4.54 1.22
CA MET A 1 17.31 4.28 0.79
C MET A 1 16.85 5.48 -0.01
N LYS A 2 16.34 5.27 -1.23
CA LYS A 2 15.84 6.35 -2.10
C LYS A 2 14.59 6.97 -1.46
N LYS A 3 14.48 8.30 -1.47
CA LYS A 3 13.24 8.99 -1.10
C LYS A 3 12.19 8.60 -2.17
N PRO A 4 10.95 8.22 -1.80
CA PRO A 4 9.93 7.94 -2.82
C PRO A 4 9.72 9.20 -3.65
N GLU A 5 9.92 9.10 -4.96
CA GLU A 5 9.83 10.25 -5.87
C GLU A 5 8.39 10.49 -6.32
N THR A 6 7.52 9.47 -6.22
CA THR A 6 6.13 9.55 -6.64
C THR A 6 5.15 9.07 -5.58
N VAL A 7 3.89 9.53 -5.67
CA VAL A 7 2.78 9.06 -4.83
C VAL A 7 2.61 7.54 -4.93
N ARG A 8 2.84 6.97 -6.12
CA ARG A 8 2.74 5.53 -6.35
C ARG A 8 3.82 4.74 -5.59
N GLU A 9 5.06 5.19 -5.65
CA GLU A 9 6.17 4.55 -4.90
C GLU A 9 5.93 4.66 -3.39
N MET A 10 5.49 5.82 -2.92
CA MET A 10 5.15 6.01 -1.50
C MET A 10 3.99 5.10 -1.07
N ALA A 11 2.98 4.90 -1.92
CA ALA A 11 1.88 3.98 -1.66
C ALA A 11 2.38 2.53 -1.56
N LEU A 12 3.25 2.11 -2.48
CA LEU A 12 3.85 0.77 -2.48
C LEU A 12 4.63 0.52 -1.17
N ASP A 13 5.53 1.44 -0.80
CA ASP A 13 6.31 1.36 0.45
C ASP A 13 5.40 1.24 1.68
N LEU A 14 4.28 1.97 1.69
CA LEU A 14 3.31 1.92 2.80
C LEU A 14 2.55 0.59 2.84
N ILE A 15 2.10 0.10 1.68
CA ILE A 15 1.41 -1.20 1.57
C ILE A 15 2.34 -2.32 2.04
N GLU A 16 3.60 -2.34 1.61
CA GLU A 16 4.59 -3.33 2.08
C GLU A 16 4.81 -3.25 3.59
N LYS A 17 4.91 -2.04 4.16
CA LYS A 17 5.06 -1.86 5.61
C LYS A 17 3.83 -2.33 6.38
N ILE A 18 2.63 -2.13 5.86
CA ILE A 18 1.37 -2.58 6.48
C ILE A 18 1.27 -4.11 6.46
N GLU A 19 1.69 -4.74 5.37
CA GLU A 19 1.69 -6.21 5.26
C GLU A 19 2.75 -6.83 6.18
N ASN A 20 3.96 -6.26 6.25
CA ASN A 20 5.09 -6.83 6.99
C ASN A 20 5.09 -6.48 8.48
N ASN A 21 4.58 -5.30 8.86
CA ASN A 21 4.52 -4.86 10.24
C ASN A 21 3.04 -4.83 10.64
N GLN A 22 2.64 -5.62 11.64
CA GLN A 22 1.29 -5.62 12.24
C GLN A 22 0.88 -4.28 12.90
N SER A 23 1.53 -3.18 12.51
CA SER A 23 1.22 -1.82 12.91
C SER A 23 -0.06 -1.32 12.24
N PHE A 24 -0.79 -0.44 12.94
CA PHE A 24 -2.03 0.12 12.42
C PHE A 24 -1.77 0.97 11.18
N SER A 25 -2.43 0.62 10.06
CA SER A 25 -2.32 1.32 8.77
C SER A 25 -2.50 2.83 8.88
N HIS A 26 -3.43 3.29 9.73
CA HIS A 26 -3.70 4.70 9.91
C HIS A 26 -2.51 5.49 10.52
N LEU A 27 -1.70 4.87 11.39
CA LEU A 27 -0.54 5.52 12.00
C LEU A 27 0.57 5.72 10.95
N LEU A 28 0.84 4.68 10.16
CA LEU A 28 1.85 4.71 9.10
C LEU A 28 1.49 5.73 8.00
N ILE A 29 0.23 5.75 7.57
CA ILE A 29 -0.25 6.69 6.56
C ILE A 29 -0.16 8.13 7.09
N ASN A 30 -0.62 8.38 8.32
CA ASN A 30 -0.56 9.72 8.92
C ASN A 30 0.90 10.21 9.09
N ASP A 31 1.81 9.33 9.47
CA ASP A 31 3.23 9.66 9.60
C ASP A 31 3.85 10.01 8.23
N ALA A 32 3.57 9.23 7.19
CA ALA A 32 4.03 9.50 5.83
C ALA A 32 3.45 10.81 5.28
N LEU A 33 2.17 11.08 5.49
CA LEU A 33 1.53 12.34 5.09
C LEU A 33 2.20 13.53 5.78
N LYS A 34 2.45 13.46 7.09
CA LYS A 34 3.11 14.54 7.85
C LYS A 34 4.55 14.81 7.40
N LYS A 35 5.27 13.77 6.97
CA LYS A 35 6.67 13.85 6.52
C LYS A 35 6.83 14.20 5.03
N SER A 36 5.73 14.30 4.30
CA SER A 36 5.72 14.57 2.86
C SER A 36 5.28 16.01 2.56
N ASP A 37 5.84 16.61 1.51
CA ASP A 37 5.42 17.90 0.95
C ASP A 37 4.35 17.73 -0.15
N LEU A 38 3.53 16.67 -0.06
CA LEU A 38 2.47 16.42 -1.03
C LEU A 38 1.40 17.52 -0.98
N ASN A 39 0.96 17.95 -2.15
CA ASN A 39 -0.20 18.81 -2.29
C ASN A 39 -1.49 18.06 -1.85
N PRO A 40 -2.62 18.76 -1.62
CA PRO A 40 -3.84 18.11 -1.15
C PRO A 40 -4.36 16.99 -2.05
N MET A 41 -4.20 17.11 -3.38
CA MET A 41 -4.66 16.11 -4.34
C MET A 41 -3.83 14.82 -4.25
N ASP A 42 -2.51 14.95 -4.13
CA ASP A 42 -1.60 13.82 -3.96
C ASP A 42 -1.76 13.14 -2.61
N ARG A 43 -2.10 13.89 -1.55
CA ARG A 43 -2.43 13.31 -0.23
C ARG A 43 -3.68 12.43 -0.32
N ALA A 44 -4.72 12.90 -1.01
CA ALA A 44 -5.93 12.13 -1.23
C ALA A 44 -5.64 10.88 -2.06
N LEU A 45 -4.87 11.03 -3.15
CA LEU A 45 -4.47 9.90 -3.99
C LEU A 45 -3.66 8.85 -3.22
N LEU A 46 -2.67 9.27 -2.42
CA LEU A 46 -1.89 8.36 -1.59
C LEU A 46 -2.81 7.55 -0.64
N THR A 47 -3.73 8.24 0.01
CA THR A 47 -4.66 7.66 0.97
C THR A 47 -5.56 6.62 0.31
N GLU A 48 -6.15 6.95 -0.85
CA GLU A 48 -7.00 6.03 -1.61
C GLU A 48 -6.23 4.83 -2.18
N LEU A 49 -5.00 5.02 -2.65
CA LEU A 49 -4.17 3.91 -3.11
C LEU A 49 -3.87 2.93 -1.98
N VAL A 50 -3.47 3.43 -0.80
CA VAL A 50 -3.10 2.57 0.33
C VAL A 50 -4.32 1.90 0.94
N TYR A 51 -5.37 2.66 1.32
CA TYR A 51 -6.57 2.07 1.91
C TYR A 51 -7.36 1.23 0.90
N GLY A 52 -7.50 1.72 -0.34
CA GLY A 52 -8.25 1.03 -1.38
C GLY A 52 -7.67 -0.34 -1.70
N THR A 53 -6.34 -0.45 -1.77
CA THR A 53 -5.64 -1.73 -2.01
C THR A 53 -5.72 -2.65 -0.80
N THR A 54 -5.41 -2.15 0.40
CA THR A 54 -5.39 -2.98 1.62
C THR A 54 -6.78 -3.49 2.01
N GLN A 55 -7.84 -2.66 1.92
CA GLN A 55 -9.21 -3.12 2.19
C GLN A 55 -9.72 -4.15 1.19
N ARG A 56 -9.29 -4.07 -0.07
CA ARG A 56 -9.76 -4.97 -1.14
C ARG A 56 -8.86 -6.19 -1.34
N ARG A 57 -7.92 -6.45 -0.43
CA ARG A 57 -6.91 -7.52 -0.59
C ARG A 57 -7.52 -8.88 -0.96
N ILE A 58 -8.56 -9.33 -0.24
CA ILE A 58 -9.22 -10.61 -0.54
C ILE A 58 -9.82 -10.62 -1.96
N THR A 59 -10.44 -9.52 -2.37
CA THR A 59 -11.01 -9.37 -3.70
C THR A 59 -9.93 -9.38 -4.78
N LEU A 60 -8.83 -8.64 -4.54
CA LEU A 60 -7.68 -8.61 -5.45
C LEU A 60 -7.03 -9.99 -5.55
N ASP A 61 -6.84 -10.70 -4.44
CA ASP A 61 -6.31 -12.06 -4.40
C ASP A 61 -7.18 -13.02 -5.24
N PHE A 62 -8.51 -12.94 -5.10
CA PHE A 62 -9.45 -13.74 -5.88
C PHE A 62 -9.29 -13.49 -7.39
N TYR A 63 -9.21 -12.23 -7.82
CA TYR A 63 -9.05 -11.90 -9.23
C TYR A 63 -7.65 -12.17 -9.78
N LEU A 64 -6.61 -12.12 -8.93
CA LEU A 64 -5.24 -12.43 -9.32
C LEU A 64 -4.99 -13.93 -9.41
N ALA A 65 -5.69 -14.75 -8.62
CA ALA A 65 -5.48 -16.19 -8.52
C ALA A 65 -5.36 -16.94 -9.87
N PRO A 66 -6.17 -16.68 -10.92
CA PRO A 66 -6.04 -17.36 -12.21
C PRO A 66 -4.74 -17.05 -12.96
N PHE A 67 -4.13 -15.89 -12.68
CA PHE A 67 -2.91 -15.42 -13.33
C PHE A 67 -1.64 -15.84 -12.59
N LEU A 68 -1.79 -16.29 -11.35
CA LEU A 68 -0.69 -16.78 -10.54
C LEU A 68 -0.44 -18.27 -10.85
N LYS A 69 0.80 -18.63 -11.20
CA LYS A 69 1.19 -20.05 -11.30
C LYS A 69 0.94 -20.72 -9.94
N LYS A 70 0.46 -21.96 -9.96
CA LYS A 70 -0.01 -22.83 -8.85
C LYS A 70 0.83 -22.90 -7.54
N ASN A 71 1.93 -22.16 -7.43
CA ASN A 71 2.92 -22.22 -6.35
C ASN A 71 3.19 -20.88 -5.63
N THR A 72 2.43 -19.79 -5.89
CA THR A 72 2.52 -18.60 -5.04
C THR A 72 1.65 -18.79 -3.79
N ARG A 73 2.22 -19.49 -2.81
CA ARG A 73 1.82 -19.44 -1.41
C ARG A 73 1.63 -17.96 -1.04
N LYS A 74 0.39 -17.54 -0.75
CA LYS A 74 -0.06 -16.21 -0.26
C LYS A 74 0.85 -15.01 -0.57
N LEU A 75 0.37 -14.05 -1.35
CA LEU A 75 1.05 -12.77 -1.66
C LEU A 75 1.15 -11.79 -0.47
N GLY A 76 1.22 -12.30 0.76
CA GLY A 76 1.31 -11.50 1.99
C GLY A 76 1.30 -12.43 3.21
N ALA A 77 2.49 -12.66 3.77
CA ALA A 77 2.71 -13.21 5.10
C ALA A 77 4.04 -12.69 5.63
#